data_AF-A0A8H4C970-F1
#
_entry.id   AF-A0A8H4C970-F1
#
_cell.length_a   1.000
_cell.length_b   1.000
_cell.length_c   1.000
_cell.angle_alpha   90.00
_cell.angle_beta   90.00
_cell.angle_gamma   90.00
#
_symmetry.space_group_name_H-M   'P 1'
#
loop_
_entity.id
_entity.type
_entity.pdbx_description
1 polymer ?
#
loop_
_entity_poly.entity_id
_entity_poly.type
_entity_poly.pdbx_seq_one_letter_code
_entity_poly.pdbx_strand_id
1 'polypeptide(L)'
;MAATDKETIQKLAENGHVITAKEVADIDKAEKALTGNDHTVKNGLAATAQSMHDKQQTVLKMEADLKSKPESDITKDDAKELQTAEARLLGHRPPAGSAAATFQSIADKNEAAHQREDPSIEGKKETAVKADQNGSTGKKEDAPAKGSDISEKTDCAIPSQDQAVPAKSDASPAKIIDASEKKDDATVPEATEITKKKDEITKKKEEIIKQMDEITKKKDEIAKKMDAVAKKKDEIAKKKDEIPDSQEPGSQDSHP
;
A
#
# COMPACT_ATOMS: atom_id res chain seq x y z
N MET A 1 -23.86 7.55 -13.24
CA MET A 1 -22.50 8.05 -12.98
C MET A 1 -21.59 6.84 -12.88
N ALA A 2 -20.58 6.81 -13.76
CA ALA A 2 -19.42 5.94 -13.88
C ALA A 2 -19.60 4.44 -13.58
N ALA A 3 -19.87 3.64 -14.63
CA ALA A 3 -19.31 2.29 -14.69
C ALA A 3 -17.78 2.46 -14.76
N THR A 4 -17.09 2.27 -13.64
CA THR A 4 -15.64 2.30 -13.57
C THR A 4 -15.10 0.92 -13.93
N ASP A 5 -14.18 0.86 -14.89
CA ASP A 5 -13.53 -0.40 -15.25
C ASP A 5 -12.75 -0.97 -14.07
N LYS A 6 -12.52 -2.29 -14.11
CA LYS A 6 -11.77 -3.04 -13.07
C LYS A 6 -10.40 -2.41 -12.79
N GLU A 7 -9.70 -2.04 -13.86
CA GLU A 7 -8.38 -1.43 -13.78
C GLU A 7 -8.42 -0.06 -13.11
N THR A 8 -9.49 0.71 -13.32
CA THR A 8 -9.68 2.01 -12.69
C THR A 8 -9.89 1.86 -11.19
N ILE A 9 -10.69 0.89 -10.75
CA ILE A 9 -10.88 0.59 -9.32
C ILE A 9 -9.55 0.20 -8.66
N GLN A 10 -8.77 -0.63 -9.35
CA GLN A 10 -7.47 -1.06 -8.85
C GLN A 10 -6.47 0.09 -8.77
N LYS A 11 -6.34 0.92 -9.83
CA LYS A 11 -5.49 2.11 -9.83
C LYS A 11 -5.89 3.14 -8.78
N LEU A 12 -7.20 3.35 -8.58
CA LEU A 12 -7.68 4.24 -7.52
C LEU A 12 -7.19 3.75 -6.17
N ALA A 13 -7.37 2.45 -5.90
CA ALA A 13 -6.92 1.85 -4.65
C ALA A 13 -5.39 1.90 -4.46
N GLU A 14 -4.61 1.69 -5.52
CA GLU A 14 -3.14 1.80 -5.52
C GLU A 14 -2.66 3.23 -5.27
N ASN A 15 -3.38 4.23 -5.78
CA ASN A 15 -3.10 5.65 -5.54
C ASN A 15 -3.58 6.16 -4.17
N GLY A 16 -4.04 5.26 -3.29
CA GLY A 16 -4.48 5.60 -1.94
C GLY A 16 -5.93 6.11 -1.83
N HIS A 17 -6.75 5.98 -2.89
CA HIS A 17 -8.19 6.21 -2.77
C HIS A 17 -8.82 5.07 -1.99
N VAL A 18 -9.37 5.38 -0.81
CA VAL A 18 -10.08 4.39 0.00
C VAL A 18 -11.44 4.14 -0.63
N ILE A 19 -11.63 2.92 -1.13
CA ILE A 19 -12.92 2.45 -1.60
C ILE A 19 -13.80 2.24 -0.37
N THR A 20 -14.93 2.93 -0.30
CA THR A 20 -15.89 2.84 0.80
C THR A 20 -16.91 1.73 0.56
N ALA A 21 -17.50 1.18 1.62
CA ALA A 21 -18.59 0.20 1.50
C ALA A 21 -19.78 0.73 0.67
N LYS A 22 -20.02 2.04 0.71
CA LYS A 22 -21.04 2.69 -0.14
C LYS A 22 -20.66 2.61 -1.62
N GLU A 23 -19.43 2.92 -1.98
CA GLU A 23 -18.96 2.79 -3.37
C GLU A 23 -19.04 1.34 -3.85
N VAL A 24 -18.69 0.36 -3.01
CA VAL A 24 -18.84 -1.06 -3.37
C VAL A 24 -20.30 -1.42 -3.65
N ALA A 25 -21.24 -0.98 -2.81
CA ALA A 25 -22.67 -1.23 -3.01
C ALA A 25 -23.22 -0.52 -4.26
N ASP A 26 -22.77 0.72 -4.53
CA ASP A 26 -23.15 1.47 -5.72
C ASP A 26 -22.60 0.79 -6.99
N ILE A 27 -21.38 0.23 -6.95
CA ILE A 27 -20.78 -0.58 -8.04
C ILE A 27 -21.53 -1.90 -8.23
N ASP A 28 -21.88 -2.62 -7.17
CA ASP A 28 -22.67 -3.86 -7.24
C ASP A 28 -24.04 -3.62 -7.88
N LYS A 29 -24.73 -2.56 -7.46
CA LYS A 29 -26.02 -2.18 -8.06
C LYS A 29 -25.87 -1.83 -9.54
N ALA A 30 -24.81 -1.13 -9.91
CA ALA A 30 -24.52 -0.78 -11.31
C ALA A 30 -24.18 -2.02 -12.15
N GLU A 31 -23.39 -2.96 -11.62
CA GLU A 31 -23.03 -4.22 -12.29
C GLU A 31 -24.26 -5.11 -12.51
N LYS A 32 -25.13 -5.25 -11.50
CA LYS A 32 -26.39 -6.00 -11.61
C LYS A 32 -27.33 -5.39 -12.64
N ALA A 33 -27.46 -4.06 -12.66
CA ALA A 33 -28.26 -3.35 -13.66
C ALA A 33 -27.74 -3.52 -15.09
N LEU A 34 -26.42 -3.64 -15.27
CA LEU A 34 -25.78 -3.82 -16.58
C LEU A 34 -25.82 -5.26 -17.07
N THR A 35 -25.57 -6.23 -16.19
CA THR A 35 -25.49 -7.66 -16.52
C THR A 35 -26.85 -8.33 -16.56
N GLY A 36 -27.86 -7.76 -15.88
CA GLY A 36 -29.16 -8.38 -15.69
C GLY A 36 -29.16 -9.53 -14.68
N ASN A 37 -28.04 -9.75 -13.98
CA ASN A 37 -27.91 -10.78 -12.95
C ASN A 37 -28.29 -10.22 -11.58
N ASP A 38 -28.94 -11.03 -10.75
CA ASP A 38 -29.27 -10.66 -9.35
C ASP A 38 -28.10 -10.92 -8.37
N HIS A 39 -27.12 -11.70 -8.80
CA HIS A 39 -25.94 -12.08 -7.99
C HIS A 39 -24.67 -11.35 -8.47
N THR A 40 -23.71 -11.23 -7.56
CA THR A 40 -22.38 -10.70 -7.86
C THR A 40 -21.66 -11.60 -8.87
N VAL A 41 -21.10 -10.99 -9.90
CA VAL A 41 -20.38 -11.74 -10.93
C VAL A 41 -19.00 -12.13 -10.40
N LYS A 42 -18.63 -13.42 -10.51
CA LYS A 42 -17.30 -13.89 -10.14
C LYS A 42 -16.25 -13.17 -11.00
N ASN A 43 -15.22 -12.62 -10.36
CA ASN A 43 -14.20 -11.78 -11.01
C ASN A 43 -14.76 -10.51 -11.69
N GLY A 44 -15.99 -10.13 -11.37
CA GLY A 44 -16.65 -8.92 -11.85
C GLY A 44 -16.13 -7.64 -11.20
N LEU A 45 -16.76 -6.52 -11.55
CA LEU A 45 -16.46 -5.20 -11.02
C LEU A 45 -16.77 -5.13 -9.53
N ALA A 46 -17.94 -5.60 -9.10
CA ALA A 46 -18.33 -5.59 -7.69
C ALA A 46 -17.42 -6.49 -6.85
N ALA A 47 -17.09 -7.69 -7.37
CA ALA A 47 -16.15 -8.60 -6.70
C ALA A 47 -14.76 -7.96 -6.55
N THR A 48 -14.29 -7.23 -7.56
CA THR A 48 -13.00 -6.52 -7.48
C THR A 48 -13.06 -5.37 -6.48
N ALA A 49 -14.13 -4.56 -6.51
CA ALA A 49 -14.33 -3.45 -5.58
C ALA A 49 -14.35 -3.94 -4.13
N GLN A 50 -15.10 -5.01 -3.86
CA GLN A 50 -15.14 -5.65 -2.54
C GLN A 50 -13.76 -6.16 -2.11
N SER A 51 -13.05 -6.85 -3.01
CA SER A 51 -11.72 -7.37 -2.71
C SER A 51 -10.72 -6.24 -2.38
N MET A 52 -10.74 -5.14 -3.13
CA MET A 52 -9.85 -4.00 -2.87
C MET A 52 -10.23 -3.28 -1.58
N HIS A 53 -11.52 -3.10 -1.30
CA HIS A 53 -12.02 -2.58 -0.02
C HIS A 53 -11.48 -3.41 1.17
N ASP A 54 -11.62 -4.73 1.11
CA ASP A 54 -11.22 -5.61 2.22
C ASP A 54 -9.70 -5.60 2.43
N LYS A 55 -8.93 -5.57 1.34
CA LYS A 55 -7.46 -5.42 1.41
C LYS A 55 -7.06 -4.08 2.02
N GLN A 56 -7.70 -2.98 1.63
CA GLN A 56 -7.45 -1.65 2.20
C GLN A 56 -7.78 -1.62 3.69
N GLN A 57 -8.94 -2.14 4.10
CA GLN A 57 -9.33 -2.24 5.50
C GLN A 57 -8.32 -3.07 6.31
N THR A 58 -7.81 -4.16 5.75
CA THR A 58 -6.77 -4.98 6.40
C THR A 58 -5.50 -4.18 6.65
N VAL A 59 -4.99 -3.47 5.63
CA VAL A 59 -3.79 -2.63 5.75
C VAL A 59 -4.01 -1.51 6.78
N LEU A 60 -5.14 -0.79 6.68
CA LEU A 60 -5.48 0.31 7.59
C LEU A 60 -5.61 -0.16 9.04
N LYS A 61 -6.20 -1.34 9.27
CA LYS A 61 -6.32 -1.93 10.59
C LYS A 61 -4.93 -2.29 11.16
N MET A 62 -4.11 -3.00 10.40
CA MET A 62 -2.74 -3.34 10.82
C MET A 62 -1.91 -2.08 11.09
N GLU A 63 -2.00 -1.07 10.24
CA GLU A 63 -1.34 0.22 10.44
C GLU A 63 -1.80 0.90 11.74
N ALA A 64 -3.11 0.92 11.99
CA ALA A 64 -3.68 1.50 13.21
C ALA A 64 -3.24 0.74 14.47
N ASP A 65 -3.27 -0.59 14.44
CA ASP A 65 -2.83 -1.44 15.53
C ASP A 65 -1.35 -1.18 15.85
N LEU A 66 -0.49 -1.08 14.82
CA LEU A 66 0.94 -0.77 15.00
C LEU A 66 1.19 0.64 15.48
N LYS A 67 0.40 1.62 15.03
CA LYS A 67 0.51 3.02 15.48
C LYS A 67 0.04 3.22 16.92
N SER A 68 -0.76 2.29 17.45
CA SER A 68 -1.19 2.29 18.85
C SER A 68 -0.15 1.69 19.80
N LYS A 69 0.78 0.86 19.27
CA LYS A 69 1.91 0.32 20.03
C LYS A 69 3.00 1.39 20.22
N PRO A 70 3.73 1.38 21.34
CA PRO A 70 4.89 2.26 21.49
C PRO A 70 5.98 1.84 20.50
N GLU A 71 6.80 2.81 20.05
CA GLU A 71 7.78 2.54 19.00
C GLU A 71 8.76 1.42 19.36
N SER A 72 9.13 1.26 20.63
CA SER A 72 10.03 0.21 21.13
C SER A 72 9.51 -1.22 20.93
N ASP A 73 8.19 -1.39 20.90
CA ASP A 73 7.55 -2.71 20.90
C ASP A 73 7.24 -3.19 19.47
N ILE A 74 7.55 -2.37 18.47
CA ILE A 74 7.36 -2.71 17.07
C ILE A 74 8.43 -3.74 16.67
N THR A 75 7.99 -4.94 16.36
CA THR A 75 8.85 -6.07 15.97
C THR A 75 9.03 -6.18 14.45
N LYS A 76 10.02 -6.96 14.02
CA LYS A 76 10.20 -7.27 12.59
C LYS A 76 9.04 -8.06 12.00
N ASP A 77 8.43 -8.95 12.80
CA ASP A 77 7.31 -9.76 12.34
C ASP A 77 6.07 -8.89 12.10
N ASP A 78 5.78 -7.98 13.02
CA ASP A 78 4.74 -6.94 12.87
C ASP A 78 4.91 -6.13 11.58
N ALA A 79 6.13 -5.63 11.32
CA ALA A 79 6.44 -4.86 10.12
C ALA A 79 6.30 -5.71 8.83
N LYS A 80 6.68 -6.98 8.89
CA LYS A 80 6.59 -7.93 7.77
C LYS A 80 5.15 -8.32 7.46
N GLU A 81 4.29 -8.47 8.46
CA GLU A 81 2.86 -8.69 8.26
C GLU A 81 2.22 -7.53 7.51
N LEU A 82 2.48 -6.29 7.96
CA LEU A 82 2.01 -5.09 7.27
C LEU A 82 2.57 -5.00 5.84
N GLN A 83 3.87 -5.29 5.65
CA GLN A 83 4.48 -5.36 4.32
C GLN A 83 3.77 -6.36 3.40
N THR A 84 3.40 -7.52 3.93
CA THR A 84 2.71 -8.55 3.15
C THR A 84 1.28 -8.12 2.83
N ALA A 85 0.58 -7.45 3.76
CA ALA A 85 -0.74 -6.89 3.51
C ALA A 85 -0.70 -5.81 2.43
N GLU A 86 0.24 -4.86 2.51
CA GLU A 86 0.43 -3.83 1.47
C GLU A 86 0.81 -4.45 0.12
N ALA A 87 1.66 -5.49 0.11
CA ALA A 87 2.02 -6.17 -1.13
C ALA A 87 0.83 -6.89 -1.78
N ARG A 88 -0.10 -7.43 -0.99
CA ARG A 88 -1.35 -8.02 -1.49
C ARG A 88 -2.33 -6.99 -2.04
N LEU A 89 -2.29 -5.76 -1.51
CA LEU A 89 -3.06 -4.63 -1.99
C LEU A 89 -2.50 -4.12 -3.33
N LEU A 90 -1.19 -3.87 -3.40
CA LEU A 90 -0.52 -3.28 -4.57
C LEU A 90 -0.18 -4.30 -5.66
N GLY A 91 -0.13 -5.59 -5.34
CA GLY A 91 0.34 -6.63 -6.25
C GLY A 91 1.85 -6.66 -6.47
N HIS A 92 2.60 -5.79 -5.79
CA HIS A 92 4.05 -5.73 -5.81
C HIS A 92 4.58 -5.36 -4.43
N ARG A 93 5.90 -5.47 -4.23
CA ARG A 93 6.54 -5.05 -2.97
C ARG A 93 6.18 -3.58 -2.69
N PRO A 94 5.80 -3.22 -1.46
CA PRO A 94 5.48 -1.84 -1.15
C PRO A 94 6.69 -0.92 -1.40
N PRO A 95 6.45 0.29 -1.93
CA PRO A 95 7.49 1.22 -2.29
C PRO A 95 8.20 1.79 -1.05
N ALA A 96 9.37 2.38 -1.25
CA ALA A 96 10.03 3.15 -0.22
C ALA A 96 9.14 4.33 0.22
N GLY A 97 9.05 4.58 1.53
CA GLY A 97 8.18 5.62 2.10
C GLY A 97 6.74 5.19 2.34
N SER A 98 6.37 3.92 2.10
CA SER A 98 5.07 3.39 2.55
C SER A 98 5.02 3.24 4.07
N ALA A 99 3.84 2.98 4.63
CA ALA A 99 3.69 2.71 6.05
C ALA A 99 4.52 1.47 6.43
N ALA A 100 4.42 0.37 5.68
CA ALA A 100 5.25 -0.82 5.91
C ALA A 100 6.76 -0.54 5.88
N ALA A 101 7.23 0.29 4.94
CA ALA A 101 8.65 0.67 4.89
C ALA A 101 9.08 1.47 6.14
N THR A 102 8.17 2.29 6.68
CA THR A 102 8.40 3.08 7.89
C THR A 102 8.46 2.17 9.12
N PHE A 103 7.50 1.26 9.29
CA PHE A 103 7.48 0.31 10.41
C PHE A 103 8.67 -0.65 10.38
N GLN A 104 9.11 -1.10 9.20
CA GLN A 104 10.32 -1.91 9.09
C GLN A 104 11.56 -1.13 9.56
N SER A 105 11.69 0.14 9.20
CA SER A 105 12.81 0.97 9.66
C SER A 105 12.78 1.18 11.18
N ILE A 106 11.59 1.29 11.79
CA ILE A 106 11.46 1.37 13.25
C ILE A 106 11.88 0.06 13.90
N ALA A 107 11.39 -1.08 13.41
CA ALA A 107 11.76 -2.40 13.91
C ALA A 107 13.28 -2.66 13.83
N ASP A 108 13.92 -2.30 12.71
CA ASP A 108 15.36 -2.46 12.54
C ASP A 108 16.16 -1.59 13.52
N LYS A 109 15.66 -0.38 13.84
CA LYS A 109 16.27 0.49 14.86
C LYS A 109 16.12 -0.09 16.26
N ASN A 110 14.97 -0.67 16.58
CA ASN A 110 14.72 -1.30 17.88
C ASN A 110 15.64 -2.50 18.09
N GLU A 111 15.77 -3.35 17.06
CA GLU A 111 16.67 -4.51 17.13
C GLU A 111 18.13 -4.08 17.30
N ALA A 112 18.57 -3.03 16.58
CA ALA A 112 19.90 -2.47 16.75
C ALA A 112 20.13 -1.83 18.13
N ALA A 113 19.08 -1.30 18.76
CA ALA A 113 19.13 -0.82 20.14
C ALA A 113 19.25 -1.99 21.12
N HIS A 114 18.44 -3.05 20.96
CA HIS A 114 18.54 -4.25 21.79
C HIS A 114 19.91 -4.94 21.71
N GLN A 115 20.55 -4.96 20.54
CA GLN A 115 21.90 -5.51 20.39
C GLN A 115 23.01 -4.63 21.02
N ARG A 116 22.73 -3.36 21.33
CA ARG A 116 23.70 -2.45 21.97
C ARG A 116 23.61 -2.46 23.50
N GLU A 117 22.49 -2.89 24.05
CA GLU A 117 22.24 -2.96 25.50
C GLU A 117 22.86 -4.21 26.16
N ASP A 118 23.51 -5.11 25.39
CA ASP A 118 24.38 -6.16 25.93
C ASP A 118 25.81 -5.62 26.16
N PRO A 119 26.24 -5.34 27.41
CA PRO A 119 27.55 -4.79 27.69
C PRO A 119 28.56 -5.94 27.83
N SER A 120 28.95 -6.52 26.71
CA SER A 120 30.21 -7.25 26.62
C SER A 120 30.73 -7.14 25.19
N ILE A 121 31.48 -6.07 24.91
CA ILE A 121 32.73 -6.06 24.16
C ILE A 121 33.22 -4.61 24.13
N GLU A 122 34.10 -4.30 25.06
CA GLU A 122 35.06 -3.23 24.89
C GLU A 122 36.14 -3.71 23.91
N GLY A 123 36.44 -2.88 22.90
CA GLY A 123 37.66 -3.00 22.12
C GLY A 123 37.47 -3.32 20.64
N LYS A 124 37.20 -2.26 19.84
CA LYS A 124 38.10 -1.77 18.79
C LYS A 124 37.49 -0.52 18.14
N LYS A 125 38.08 0.63 18.46
CA LYS A 125 37.88 1.88 17.73
C LYS A 125 38.78 1.89 16.48
N GLU A 126 38.24 2.55 15.45
CA GLU A 126 38.90 3.15 14.28
C GLU A 126 39.53 2.25 13.21
N THR A 127 39.06 2.37 11.97
CA THR A 127 39.72 3.26 10.98
C THR A 127 38.95 3.30 9.65
N ALA A 128 38.68 4.52 9.20
CA ALA A 128 38.80 5.06 7.84
C ALA A 128 38.45 4.21 6.58
N VAL A 129 37.56 4.80 5.77
CA VAL A 129 37.71 5.00 4.30
C VAL A 129 37.48 3.79 3.38
N LYS A 130 36.30 3.75 2.72
CA LYS A 130 36.17 4.06 1.28
C LYS A 130 34.71 4.06 0.83
N ALA A 131 34.31 5.16 0.18
CA ALA A 131 33.31 5.11 -0.86
C ALA A 131 33.90 4.28 -2.01
N ASP A 132 33.21 3.22 -2.42
CA ASP A 132 33.15 2.81 -3.82
C ASP A 132 32.03 1.79 -4.01
N GLN A 133 31.45 1.84 -5.20
CA GLN A 133 30.31 1.06 -5.65
C GLN A 133 30.60 -0.45 -5.73
N ASN A 134 29.51 -1.21 -5.84
CA ASN A 134 29.38 -2.49 -6.55
C ASN A 134 29.44 -3.79 -5.71
N GLY A 135 28.28 -4.44 -5.57
CA GLY A 135 28.16 -5.81 -5.06
C GLY A 135 27.74 -6.76 -6.18
N SER A 136 28.74 -7.33 -6.87
CA SER A 136 28.59 -8.40 -7.85
C SER A 136 29.34 -9.66 -7.37
N THR A 137 28.59 -10.76 -7.25
CA THR A 137 28.94 -12.15 -7.64
C THR A 137 30.00 -13.01 -6.93
N GLY A 138 29.62 -14.29 -6.75
CA GLY A 138 30.47 -15.51 -6.89
C GLY A 138 30.62 -16.31 -5.59
N LYS A 139 30.47 -17.65 -5.50
CA LYS A 139 30.71 -18.78 -6.43
C LYS A 139 29.87 -19.99 -5.98
N LYS A 140 29.21 -20.77 -6.85
CA LYS A 140 29.67 -21.87 -7.75
C LYS A 140 30.28 -23.08 -7.04
N GLU A 141 29.59 -24.24 -7.10
CA GLU A 141 30.14 -25.57 -7.43
C GLU A 141 29.06 -26.43 -8.14
N ASP A 142 29.53 -27.42 -8.91
CA ASP A 142 28.97 -27.98 -10.16
C ASP A 142 28.17 -29.30 -10.02
N ALA A 143 27.05 -29.39 -10.79
CA ALA A 143 26.57 -30.51 -11.66
C ALA A 143 26.27 -31.94 -11.08
N PRO A 144 25.68 -32.91 -11.85
CA PRO A 144 24.24 -33.03 -12.10
C PRO A 144 23.62 -34.48 -12.04
N ALA A 145 22.29 -34.53 -12.14
CA ALA A 145 21.44 -35.56 -12.79
C ALA A 145 20.88 -36.80 -12.02
N LYS A 146 19.63 -37.12 -12.41
CA LYS A 146 18.79 -38.34 -12.23
C LYS A 146 18.02 -38.40 -10.90
N GLY A 147 16.72 -38.66 -10.81
CA GLY A 147 15.75 -39.26 -11.73
C GLY A 147 14.92 -40.27 -10.91
N SER A 148 13.59 -40.29 -11.11
CA SER A 148 12.58 -41.23 -10.57
C SER A 148 12.36 -41.17 -9.03
N ASP A 149 11.23 -41.51 -8.41
CA ASP A 149 10.11 -42.36 -8.79
C ASP A 149 8.84 -41.96 -8.01
N ILE A 150 7.72 -42.31 -8.62
CA ILE A 150 6.35 -42.35 -8.10
C ILE A 150 6.18 -43.65 -7.30
N SER A 151 5.76 -43.60 -6.03
CA SER A 151 5.07 -44.69 -5.29
C SER A 151 4.64 -44.18 -3.91
N GLU A 152 3.34 -43.97 -3.69
CA GLU A 152 2.36 -44.89 -3.10
C GLU A 152 2.38 -44.99 -1.57
N LYS A 153 1.19 -44.73 -0.98
CA LYS A 153 0.62 -45.28 0.27
C LYS A 153 1.20 -44.68 1.57
N THR A 154 0.43 -44.22 2.57
CA THR A 154 -0.90 -44.63 3.10
C THR A 154 -1.30 -43.53 4.10
N ASP A 155 -2.52 -43.00 4.02
CA ASP A 155 -3.71 -43.39 4.83
C ASP A 155 -3.85 -42.56 6.12
N CYS A 156 -4.91 -41.76 6.17
CA CYS A 156 -5.70 -41.55 7.38
C CYS A 156 -7.06 -40.94 6.99
N ALA A 157 -8.01 -41.85 6.90
CA ALA A 157 -9.45 -41.77 6.82
C ALA A 157 -10.17 -40.44 7.14
N ILE A 158 -11.02 -40.03 6.20
CA ILE A 158 -12.24 -39.25 6.41
C ILE A 158 -13.42 -40.24 6.36
N PRO A 159 -14.29 -40.34 7.37
CA PRO A 159 -15.59 -40.97 7.18
C PRO A 159 -16.65 -39.91 6.81
N SER A 160 -17.24 -40.12 5.64
CA SER A 160 -18.44 -39.44 5.16
C SER A 160 -19.72 -40.04 5.73
N GLN A 161 -20.76 -39.20 5.69
CA GLN A 161 -22.21 -39.41 5.78
C GLN A 161 -22.81 -40.82 5.68
N ASP A 162 -23.86 -41.07 6.46
CA ASP A 162 -25.28 -41.09 6.01
C ASP A 162 -26.11 -42.13 6.80
N GLN A 163 -27.24 -41.71 7.39
CA GLN A 163 -28.53 -42.45 7.30
C GLN A 163 -29.70 -41.73 7.97
N ALA A 164 -30.79 -41.70 7.22
CA ALA A 164 -32.13 -41.17 7.51
C ALA A 164 -32.93 -41.96 8.56
N VAL A 165 -33.98 -41.33 9.13
CA VAL A 165 -35.40 -41.81 9.15
C VAL A 165 -36.36 -40.74 9.76
N PRO A 166 -37.69 -40.79 9.47
CA PRO A 166 -38.60 -39.64 9.43
C PRO A 166 -39.66 -39.60 10.55
N ALA A 167 -40.31 -38.44 10.77
CA ALA A 167 -41.68 -38.38 11.31
C ALA A 167 -42.35 -37.02 11.04
N LYS A 168 -43.64 -37.09 10.71
CA LYS A 168 -44.56 -36.02 10.32
C LYS A 168 -45.17 -35.36 11.55
N SER A 169 -45.45 -34.06 11.49
CA SER A 169 -46.76 -33.51 11.92
C SER A 169 -46.99 -32.13 11.35
N ASP A 170 -48.15 -32.04 10.69
CA ASP A 170 -48.79 -30.93 10.01
C ASP A 170 -49.33 -29.87 10.99
N ALA A 171 -49.44 -28.62 10.53
CA ALA A 171 -50.53 -27.65 10.77
C ALA A 171 -50.04 -26.19 10.93
N SER A 172 -50.44 -25.36 9.98
CA SER A 172 -50.59 -23.89 10.09
C SER A 172 -52.11 -23.57 10.17
N PRO A 173 -52.61 -22.32 10.30
CA PRO A 173 -52.03 -21.03 10.74
C PRO A 173 -52.96 -20.19 11.69
N ALA A 174 -52.48 -19.00 12.08
CA ALA A 174 -53.20 -17.70 12.22
C ALA A 174 -53.60 -17.10 13.61
N LYS A 175 -53.31 -15.78 13.68
CA LYS A 175 -53.99 -14.63 14.35
C LYS A 175 -53.51 -14.07 15.72
N ILE A 176 -52.88 -12.88 15.62
CA ILE A 176 -53.19 -11.55 16.24
C ILE A 176 -53.65 -11.52 17.71
N ILE A 177 -52.97 -10.78 18.61
CA ILE A 177 -53.30 -9.47 19.30
C ILE A 177 -52.11 -9.10 20.25
N ASP A 178 -51.36 -8.01 20.07
CA ASP A 178 -51.41 -6.69 20.75
C ASP A 178 -51.25 -6.66 22.29
N ALA A 179 -50.13 -6.10 22.78
CA ALA A 179 -49.99 -5.41 24.08
C ALA A 179 -48.57 -4.79 24.27
N SER A 180 -48.48 -3.50 23.95
CA SER A 180 -47.81 -2.39 24.68
C SER A 180 -46.66 -2.60 25.69
N GLU A 181 -45.63 -1.76 25.49
CA GLU A 181 -44.92 -0.90 26.47
C GLU A 181 -43.93 -1.51 27.50
N LYS A 182 -42.62 -1.31 27.29
CA LYS A 182 -41.82 -0.17 27.80
C LYS A 182 -40.31 -0.46 27.70
N LYS A 183 -39.54 0.64 27.62
CA LYS A 183 -38.06 0.78 27.57
C LYS A 183 -37.54 0.79 26.13
N ASP A 184 -36.79 1.80 25.66
CA ASP A 184 -35.74 2.57 26.33
C ASP A 184 -35.74 4.05 25.91
N ASP A 185 -35.79 4.94 26.90
CA ASP A 185 -35.36 6.34 26.79
C ASP A 185 -33.98 6.43 27.44
N ALA A 186 -32.94 6.59 26.60
CA ALA A 186 -31.66 7.24 26.90
C ALA A 186 -30.57 6.78 25.91
N THR A 187 -30.43 7.46 24.77
CA THR A 187 -29.13 7.57 24.03
C THR A 187 -29.23 8.64 22.93
N VAL A 188 -29.24 9.92 23.30
CA VAL A 188 -29.09 11.04 22.33
C VAL A 188 -28.07 12.08 22.81
N PRO A 189 -26.77 11.73 22.97
CA PRO A 189 -25.74 12.77 22.85
C PRO A 189 -24.74 12.54 21.70
N GLU A 190 -24.52 11.30 21.25
CA GLU A 190 -23.41 10.98 20.32
C GLU A 190 -23.62 11.50 18.89
N ALA A 191 -24.88 11.56 18.43
CA ALA A 191 -25.21 12.07 17.09
C ALA A 191 -24.85 13.56 16.90
N THR A 192 -24.74 14.34 17.99
CA THR A 192 -24.44 15.79 17.92
C THR A 192 -22.94 16.12 17.84
N GLU A 193 -22.07 15.22 18.28
CA GLU A 193 -20.62 15.37 18.09
C GLU A 193 -20.17 14.85 16.72
N ILE A 194 -20.82 13.79 16.22
CA ILE A 194 -20.54 13.24 14.89
C ILE A 194 -20.85 14.27 13.80
N THR A 195 -21.92 15.08 13.94
CA THR A 195 -22.22 16.16 13.01
C THR A 195 -21.16 17.26 13.01
N LYS A 196 -20.71 17.72 14.20
CA LYS A 196 -19.64 18.72 14.32
C LYS A 196 -18.32 18.24 13.68
N LYS A 197 -17.92 17.00 13.94
CA LYS A 197 -16.72 16.40 13.35
C LYS A 197 -16.83 16.30 11.83
N LYS A 198 -18.02 16.03 11.30
CA LYS A 198 -18.28 15.98 9.85
C LYS A 198 -18.15 17.35 9.18
N ASP A 199 -18.62 18.41 9.84
CA ASP A 199 -18.47 19.78 9.34
C ASP A 199 -17.00 20.23 9.34
N GLU A 200 -16.23 19.90 10.38
CA GLU A 200 -14.78 20.15 10.41
C GLU A 200 -14.02 19.41 9.32
N ILE A 201 -14.36 18.14 9.08
CA ILE A 201 -13.78 17.35 7.99
C ILE A 201 -14.09 17.99 6.62
N THR A 202 -15.31 18.51 6.45
CA THR A 202 -15.73 19.19 5.22
C THR A 202 -14.90 20.46 4.99
N LYS A 203 -14.69 21.27 6.03
CA LYS A 203 -13.85 22.47 5.97
C LYS A 203 -12.39 22.14 5.65
N LYS A 204 -11.82 21.10 6.26
CA LYS A 204 -10.45 20.64 5.96
C LYS A 204 -10.31 20.15 4.52
N LYS A 205 -11.34 19.50 3.95
CA LYS A 205 -11.33 19.10 2.54
C LYS A 205 -11.29 20.29 1.59
N GLU A 206 -12.06 21.34 1.84
CA GLU A 206 -12.02 22.56 1.03
C GLU A 206 -10.64 23.24 1.08
N GLU A 207 -10.00 23.27 2.25
CA GLU A 207 -8.66 23.83 2.41
C GLU A 207 -7.59 23.01 1.67
N ILE A 208 -7.69 21.68 1.68
CA ILE A 208 -6.82 20.80 0.89
C ILE A 208 -7.00 21.05 -0.62
N ILE A 209 -8.24 21.23 -1.10
CA ILE A 209 -8.53 21.55 -2.50
C ILE A 209 -7.85 22.87 -2.90
N LYS A 210 -7.94 23.89 -2.05
CA LYS A 210 -7.28 25.18 -2.29
C LYS A 210 -5.76 25.05 -2.35
N GLN A 211 -5.17 24.24 -1.46
CA GLN A 211 -3.72 23.97 -1.49
C GLN A 211 -3.31 23.22 -2.76
N MET A 212 -4.11 22.26 -3.24
CA MET A 212 -3.87 21.54 -4.51
C MET A 212 -3.87 22.49 -5.71
N ASP A 213 -4.79 23.45 -5.77
CA ASP A 213 -4.81 24.46 -6.85
C ASP A 213 -3.57 25.36 -6.81
N GLU A 214 -3.14 25.78 -5.61
CA GLU A 214 -1.90 26.56 -5.45
C GLU A 214 -0.66 25.78 -5.87
N ILE A 215 -0.57 24.49 -5.50
CA ILE A 215 0.53 23.61 -5.91
C ILE A 215 0.54 23.45 -7.42
N THR A 216 -0.62 23.29 -8.05
CA THR A 216 -0.77 23.19 -9.51
C THR A 216 -0.25 24.45 -10.19
N LYS A 217 -0.63 25.63 -9.70
CA LYS A 217 -0.13 26.91 -10.22
C LYS A 217 1.39 27.06 -10.08
N LYS A 218 1.95 26.67 -8.92
CA LYS A 218 3.41 26.70 -8.71
C LYS A 218 4.15 25.73 -9.64
N LYS A 219 3.56 24.57 -9.94
CA LYS A 219 4.13 23.59 -10.88
C LYS A 219 4.24 24.17 -12.30
N ASP A 220 3.21 24.88 -12.77
CA ASP A 220 3.24 25.55 -14.08
C ASP A 220 4.29 26.67 -14.14
N GLU A 221 4.47 27.43 -13.05
CA GLU A 221 5.52 28.44 -12.97
C GLU A 221 6.93 27.83 -12.99
N ILE A 222 7.13 26.69 -12.31
CA ILE A 222 8.39 25.94 -12.35
C ILE A 222 8.68 25.43 -13.75
N ALA A 223 7.67 24.90 -14.47
CA ALA A 223 7.81 24.45 -15.85
C ALA A 223 8.28 25.60 -16.77
N LYS A 224 7.65 26.78 -16.67
CA LYS A 224 8.07 27.98 -17.43
C LYS A 224 9.50 28.40 -17.13
N LYS A 225 9.92 28.34 -15.86
CA LYS A 225 11.31 28.66 -15.46
C LYS A 225 12.30 27.63 -16.00
N MET A 226 11.93 26.35 -16.02
CA MET A 226 12.76 25.27 -16.56
C MET A 226 13.01 25.44 -18.07
N ASP A 227 11.97 25.79 -18.85
CA ASP A 227 12.13 26.12 -20.28
C ASP A 227 13.05 27.32 -20.50
N ALA A 228 12.94 28.36 -19.66
CA ALA A 228 13.81 29.52 -19.74
C ALA A 228 15.28 29.19 -19.43
N VAL A 229 15.53 28.31 -18.45
CA VAL A 229 16.88 27.83 -18.13
C VAL A 229 17.46 26.99 -19.26
N ALA A 230 16.65 26.13 -19.90
CA ALA A 230 17.07 25.37 -21.07
C ALA A 230 17.55 26.28 -22.21
N LYS A 231 16.76 27.32 -22.55
CA LYS A 231 17.15 28.32 -23.56
C LYS A 231 18.45 29.03 -23.23
N LYS A 232 18.65 29.45 -21.97
CA LYS A 232 19.89 30.10 -21.53
C LYS A 232 21.09 29.15 -21.60
N LYS A 233 20.90 27.87 -21.29
CA LYS A 233 21.95 26.85 -21.38
C LYS A 233 22.42 26.66 -22.82
N ASP A 234 21.50 26.64 -23.79
CA ASP A 234 21.83 26.53 -25.21
C ASP A 234 22.58 27.77 -25.74
N GLU A 235 22.22 28.98 -25.29
CA GLU A 235 22.97 30.20 -25.63
C GLU A 235 24.39 30.20 -25.07
N ILE A 236 24.58 29.71 -23.84
CA ILE A 236 25.92 29.59 -23.23
C ILE A 236 26.76 28.57 -23.98
N ALA A 237 26.17 27.44 -24.41
CA ALA A 237 26.86 26.44 -25.21
C ALA A 237 27.37 27.02 -26.54
N LYS A 238 26.52 27.77 -27.26
CA LYS A 238 26.92 28.46 -28.50
C LYS A 238 28.08 29.45 -28.29
N LYS A 239 28.05 30.22 -27.19
CA LYS A 239 29.13 31.17 -26.86
C LYS A 239 30.43 30.48 -26.44
N LYS A 240 30.37 29.26 -25.90
CA LYS A 240 31.57 28.49 -25.52
C LYS A 240 32.31 27.96 -26.76
N ASP A 241 31.58 27.56 -27.81
CA ASP A 241 32.17 27.07 -29.06
C ASP A 241 32.79 28.21 -29.90
N GLU A 242 32.42 29.47 -29.65
CA GLU A 242 32.98 30.66 -30.32
C GLU A 242 34.26 31.22 -29.67
N ILE A 243 34.77 30.66 -28.56
CA ILE A 243 36.03 31.10 -27.97
C ILE A 243 37.19 30.42 -28.72
N PRO A 244 37.98 31.14 -29.54
CA PRO A 244 39.11 30.52 -30.23
C PRO A 244 40.18 30.12 -29.22
N ASP A 245 40.61 28.86 -29.32
CA ASP A 245 41.74 28.29 -28.61
C ASP A 245 43.01 29.07 -28.99
N SER A 246 43.36 30.06 -28.17
CA SER A 246 44.55 30.87 -28.38
C SER A 246 45.74 30.05 -27.90
N GLN A 247 46.38 29.35 -28.85
CA GLN A 247 47.59 28.57 -28.69
C GLN A 247 48.65 29.31 -27.84
N GLU A 248 49.10 28.65 -26.78
CA GLU A 248 50.34 28.96 -26.08
C GLU A 248 51.52 28.78 -27.05
N PRO A 249 52.45 29.74 -27.18
CA PRO A 249 53.65 29.54 -27.99
C PRO A 249 54.56 28.53 -27.31
N GLY A 250 54.73 27.36 -27.95
CA GLY A 250 55.62 26.30 -27.49
C GLY A 250 57.05 26.81 -27.31
N SER A 251 57.55 26.69 -26.08
CA SER A 251 58.97 26.82 -25.75
C SER A 251 59.77 25.79 -26.55
N GLN A 252 60.53 26.26 -27.55
CA GLN A 252 61.55 25.45 -28.19
C GLN A 252 62.75 25.36 -27.25
N ASP A 253 62.86 24.22 -26.56
CA ASP A 253 64.09 23.81 -25.87
C ASP A 253 65.17 23.52 -26.93
N SER A 254 66.22 24.32 -26.91
CA SER A 254 67.40 24.16 -27.75
C SER A 254 68.55 23.55 -26.94
N HIS A 255 68.77 22.24 -27.13
CA HIS A 255 70.05 21.50 -27.27
C HIS A 255 71.15 21.60 -26.17
N PRO A 256 72.01 20.57 -26.00
CA PRO A 256 72.96 20.08 -27.01
C PRO A 256 72.60 18.77 -27.71
#